data_AF-A0AAJ2RBG1-F1
#
_entry.id   AF-A0AAJ2RBG1-F1
#
_cell.length_a   1.000
_cell.length_b   1.000
_cell.length_c   1.000
_cell.angle_alpha   90.00
_cell.angle_beta   90.00
_cell.angle_gamma   90.00
#
_symmetry.space_group_name_H-M   'P 1'
#
loop_
_entity.id
_entity.type
_entity.pdbx_description
1 polymer ?
#
loop_
_entity_poly.entity_id
_entity_poly.type
_entity_poly.pdbx_seq_one_letter_code
_entity_poly.pdbx_strand_id
1 'polypeptide(L)'
;MTNQPMSFQQLSEYLSRIPEEISFTGSSKAKFKSLTIALLSLCFAVVLLFKYLEASSGKGALILFSVITVFFFILTFKQWGDGKISIVKLTHTDVTVKDLNKKIPLECIENISYTYDSNDTLKIFLKEKIKDLALTSKFNSLRGASVSIQNKKDKQVIVIIVPYSFNVDGKRLYPEEIQNIFEQYLSIPAIKKEMIISPAQ
;
A
#
# COMPACT_ATOMS: atom_id res chain seq x y z
N MET A 1 -5.10 -9.70 35.04
CA MET A 1 -3.95 -8.80 34.82
C MET A 1 -4.34 -7.44 35.37
N THR A 2 -3.70 -7.03 36.46
CA THR A 2 -3.90 -5.74 37.12
C THR A 2 -3.40 -4.63 36.19
N ASN A 3 -4.30 -3.90 35.54
CA ASN A 3 -3.97 -2.69 34.79
C ASN A 3 -3.58 -1.60 35.79
N GLN A 4 -2.30 -1.55 36.16
CA GLN A 4 -1.77 -0.33 36.78
C GLN A 4 -1.81 0.78 35.71
N PRO A 5 -2.39 1.95 36.02
CA PRO A 5 -2.36 3.08 35.09
C PRO A 5 -0.91 3.48 34.83
N MET A 6 -0.53 3.57 33.56
CA MET A 6 0.78 4.10 33.18
C MET A 6 0.91 5.55 33.65
N SER A 7 2.07 5.92 34.18
CA SER A 7 2.36 7.30 34.56
C SER A 7 2.41 8.23 33.35
N PHE A 8 2.20 9.52 33.56
CA PHE A 8 2.27 10.54 32.50
C PHE A 8 3.59 10.50 31.72
N GLN A 9 4.72 10.32 32.42
CA GLN A 9 6.04 10.20 31.79
C GLN A 9 6.13 8.96 30.90
N GLN A 10 5.62 7.81 31.33
CA GLN A 10 5.60 6.58 30.54
C GLN A 10 4.72 6.70 29.30
N LEU A 11 3.55 7.34 29.41
CA LEU A 11 2.67 7.59 28.28
C LEU A 11 3.33 8.54 27.27
N SER A 12 3.99 9.61 27.76
CA SER A 12 4.69 10.59 26.92
C SER A 12 5.85 9.96 26.16
N GLU A 13 6.66 9.15 26.86
CA GLU A 13 7.76 8.41 26.26
C GLU A 13 7.24 7.40 25.22
N TYR A 14 6.14 6.71 25.51
CA TYR A 14 5.51 5.80 24.56
C TYR A 14 5.08 6.52 23.26
N LEU A 15 4.38 7.65 23.36
CA LEU A 15 3.99 8.43 22.17
C LEU A 15 5.21 8.93 21.38
N SER A 16 6.30 9.32 22.07
CA SER A 16 7.52 9.81 21.42
C SER A 16 8.22 8.74 20.56
N ARG A 17 8.00 7.45 20.85
CA ARG A 17 8.57 6.32 20.10
C ARG A 17 7.77 5.99 18.84
N ILE A 18 6.51 6.43 18.75
CA ILE A 18 5.69 6.19 17.57
C ILE A 18 5.91 7.34 16.58
N PRO A 19 6.32 7.06 15.33
CA PRO A 19 6.48 8.09 14.31
C PRO A 19 5.21 8.93 14.17
N GLU A 20 5.35 10.23 13.88
CA GLU A 20 4.17 11.09 13.63
C GLU A 20 3.37 10.62 12.42
N GLU A 21 4.06 10.03 11.44
CA GLU A 21 3.51 9.54 10.20
C GLU A 21 4.20 8.24 9.77
N ILE A 22 3.40 7.28 9.29
CA ILE A 22 3.88 6.10 8.56
C ILE A 22 3.07 5.92 7.28
N SER A 23 3.78 5.64 6.17
CA SER A 23 3.17 5.43 4.86
C SER A 23 3.41 3.99 4.40
N PHE A 24 2.33 3.27 4.18
CA PHE A 24 2.34 1.92 3.62
C PHE A 24 2.25 1.98 2.10
N THR A 25 3.25 1.42 1.44
CA THR A 25 3.27 1.25 -0.02
C THR A 25 3.00 -0.21 -0.40
N GLY A 26 2.52 -0.45 -1.61
CA GLY A 26 2.40 -1.81 -2.14
C GLY A 26 3.77 -2.48 -2.37
N SER A 27 3.87 -3.78 -2.10
CA SER A 27 5.09 -4.56 -2.31
C SER A 27 5.42 -4.76 -3.77
N SER A 28 6.73 -4.73 -4.03
CA SER A 28 7.28 -4.61 -5.35
C SER A 28 7.58 -5.96 -6.04
N LYS A 29 6.86 -7.04 -5.73
CA LYS A 29 6.99 -8.30 -6.50
C LYS A 29 6.60 -8.11 -7.98
N ALA A 30 5.80 -7.09 -8.31
CA ALA A 30 5.62 -6.59 -9.67
C ALA A 30 6.95 -6.18 -10.34
N LYS A 31 7.94 -5.68 -9.57
CA LYS A 31 9.28 -5.36 -10.08
C LYS A 31 10.08 -6.58 -10.51
N PHE A 32 9.83 -7.77 -9.95
CA PHE A 32 10.49 -9.00 -10.38
C PHE A 32 9.91 -9.49 -11.72
N LYS A 33 8.58 -9.45 -11.89
CA LYS A 33 7.96 -9.70 -13.20
C LYS A 33 8.38 -8.65 -14.23
N SER A 34 8.45 -7.37 -13.84
CA SER A 34 8.93 -6.31 -14.71
C SER A 34 10.42 -6.47 -15.04
N LEU A 35 11.25 -7.00 -14.13
CA LEU A 35 12.65 -7.33 -14.39
C LEU A 35 12.77 -8.44 -15.45
N THR A 36 11.94 -9.48 -15.37
CA THR A 36 11.88 -10.53 -16.40
C THR A 36 11.46 -9.95 -17.76
N ILE A 37 10.48 -9.06 -17.79
CA ILE A 37 10.04 -8.37 -19.02
C ILE A 37 11.14 -7.42 -19.54
N ALA A 38 11.85 -6.73 -18.66
CA ALA A 38 12.99 -5.88 -19.00
C ALA A 38 14.14 -6.69 -19.62
N LEU A 39 14.46 -7.85 -19.04
CA LEU A 39 15.46 -8.77 -19.57
C LEU A 39 15.05 -9.31 -20.94
N LEU A 40 13.79 -9.71 -21.12
CA LEU A 40 13.28 -10.17 -22.41
C LEU A 40 13.35 -9.07 -23.48
N SER A 41 12.93 -7.85 -23.14
CA SER A 41 13.00 -6.71 -24.07
C SER A 41 14.44 -6.33 -24.42
N LEU A 42 15.36 -6.43 -23.48
CA LEU A 42 16.79 -6.28 -23.75
C LEU A 42 17.31 -7.36 -24.71
N CYS A 43 16.96 -8.63 -24.49
CA CYS A 43 17.32 -9.73 -25.40
C CYS A 43 16.77 -9.49 -26.82
N PHE A 44 15.52 -9.03 -26.96
CA PHE A 44 14.94 -8.67 -28.26
C PHE A 44 15.69 -7.51 -28.93
N ALA A 45 16.08 -6.48 -28.17
CA ALA A 45 16.87 -5.37 -28.68
C ALA A 45 18.26 -5.80 -29.18
N VAL A 46 18.91 -6.75 -28.49
CA VAL A 46 20.21 -7.32 -28.91
C VAL A 46 20.06 -8.14 -30.19
N VAL A 47 19.02 -8.97 -30.31
CA VAL A 47 18.73 -9.72 -31.54
C VAL A 47 18.47 -8.78 -32.73
N LEU A 48 17.75 -7.68 -32.49
CA LEU A 48 17.51 -6.64 -33.50
C LEU A 48 18.81 -6.00 -33.99
N LEU A 49 19.70 -5.65 -33.07
CA LEU A 49 21.00 -5.07 -33.39
C LEU A 49 21.82 -6.01 -34.27
N PHE A 50 21.86 -7.30 -33.93
CA PHE A 50 22.57 -8.32 -34.68
C PHE A 50 21.98 -8.51 -36.10
N LYS A 51 20.65 -8.61 -36.20
CA LYS A 51 19.92 -8.74 -37.47
C LYS A 51 20.04 -7.52 -38.37
N TYR A 52 20.18 -6.32 -37.80
CA TYR A 52 20.46 -5.08 -38.51
C TYR A 52 21.89 -5.05 -39.05
N LEU A 53 22.87 -5.43 -38.23
CA LEU A 53 24.29 -5.47 -38.59
C LEU A 53 24.60 -6.53 -39.66
N GLU A 54 23.92 -7.68 -39.63
CA GLU A 54 24.07 -8.74 -40.65
C GLU A 54 23.38 -8.41 -41.99
N ALA A 55 22.63 -7.31 -42.09
CA ALA A 55 21.82 -6.93 -43.26
C ALA A 55 20.87 -8.05 -43.78
N SER A 56 20.65 -9.10 -43.00
CA SER A 56 19.96 -10.33 -43.41
C SER A 56 18.44 -10.28 -43.19
N SER A 57 17.92 -9.17 -42.66
CA SER A 57 16.52 -9.03 -42.26
C SER A 57 15.79 -7.95 -43.07
N GLY A 58 14.58 -8.29 -43.53
CA GLY A 58 13.71 -7.34 -44.23
C GLY A 58 13.29 -6.19 -43.33
N LYS A 59 13.20 -4.97 -43.89
CA LYS A 59 12.80 -3.74 -43.17
C LYS A 59 11.52 -3.90 -42.32
N GLY A 60 10.57 -4.73 -42.76
CA GLY A 60 9.34 -5.03 -42.03
C GLY A 60 9.56 -5.74 -40.69
N ALA A 61 10.53 -6.66 -40.61
CA ALA A 61 10.86 -7.36 -39.36
C ALA A 61 11.47 -6.38 -38.35
N LEU A 62 12.39 -5.51 -38.78
CA LEU A 62 13.00 -4.48 -37.94
C LEU A 62 11.96 -3.55 -37.31
N ILE A 63 10.96 -3.12 -38.10
CA ILE A 63 9.87 -2.27 -37.62
C ILE A 63 9.01 -3.01 -36.58
N LEU A 64 8.58 -4.24 -36.88
CA LEU A 64 7.74 -5.03 -35.99
C LEU A 64 8.40 -5.25 -34.63
N PHE A 65 9.66 -5.70 -34.62
CA PHE A 65 10.39 -5.92 -33.38
C PHE A 65 10.67 -4.62 -32.60
N SER A 66 10.89 -3.50 -33.28
CA SER A 66 11.06 -2.19 -32.62
C SER A 66 9.79 -1.77 -31.86
N VAL A 67 8.62 -1.96 -32.47
CA VAL A 67 7.32 -1.70 -31.83
C VAL A 67 7.13 -2.60 -30.60
N ILE A 68 7.48 -3.88 -30.70
CA ILE A 68 7.40 -4.83 -29.58
C ILE A 68 8.31 -4.41 -28.43
N THR A 69 9.55 -4.01 -28.71
CA THR A 69 10.51 -3.55 -27.69
C THR A 69 10.00 -2.30 -26.97
N VAL A 70 9.51 -1.30 -27.71
CA VAL A 70 8.94 -0.08 -27.12
C VAL A 70 7.72 -0.41 -26.25
N PHE A 71 6.85 -1.31 -26.71
CA PHE A 71 5.69 -1.77 -25.94
C PHE A 71 6.11 -2.41 -24.60
N PHE A 72 7.07 -3.34 -24.62
CA PHE A 72 7.56 -3.98 -23.38
C PHE A 72 8.33 -3.02 -22.46
N PHE A 73 9.03 -2.02 -23.03
CA PHE A 73 9.69 -0.99 -22.25
C PHE A 73 8.66 -0.12 -21.49
N ILE A 74 7.59 0.29 -22.16
CA ILE A 74 6.47 1.03 -21.53
C ILE A 74 5.83 0.19 -20.42
N LEU A 75 5.57 -1.09 -20.65
CA LEU A 75 5.03 -1.99 -19.62
C LEU A 75 5.95 -2.11 -18.41
N THR A 76 7.25 -2.27 -18.65
CA THR A 76 8.28 -2.33 -17.59
C THR A 76 8.28 -1.06 -16.75
N PHE A 77 8.35 0.10 -17.40
CA PHE A 77 8.39 1.39 -16.71
C PHE A 77 7.12 1.64 -15.88
N LYS A 78 5.96 1.31 -16.46
CA LYS A 78 4.67 1.38 -15.75
C LYS A 78 4.69 0.53 -14.49
N GLN A 79 5.07 -0.75 -14.58
CA GLN A 79 5.13 -1.67 -13.44
C GLN A 79 6.19 -1.31 -12.38
N TRP A 80 7.27 -0.63 -12.77
CA TRP A 80 8.32 -0.22 -11.83
C TRP A 80 7.89 0.92 -10.91
N GLY A 81 7.02 1.82 -11.40
CA GLY A 81 6.45 2.93 -10.62
C GLY A 81 5.42 2.49 -9.58
N ASP A 82 4.95 1.24 -9.63
CA ASP A 82 3.81 0.75 -8.85
C ASP A 82 4.15 0.54 -7.38
N GLY A 83 5.39 0.13 -7.08
CA GLY A 83 5.84 -0.12 -5.70
C GLY A 83 6.25 1.11 -4.89
N LYS A 84 5.99 2.34 -5.38
CA LYS A 84 6.33 3.60 -4.69
C LYS A 84 5.10 4.37 -4.19
N ILE A 85 3.91 3.85 -4.45
CA ILE A 85 2.66 4.57 -4.18
C ILE A 85 2.24 4.28 -2.74
N SER A 86 2.05 5.35 -1.95
CA SER A 86 1.42 5.25 -0.63
C SER A 86 -0.07 4.92 -0.81
N ILE A 87 -0.49 3.79 -0.25
CA ILE A 87 -1.86 3.27 -0.31
C ILE A 87 -2.59 3.62 0.98
N VAL A 88 -1.90 3.46 2.12
CA VAL A 88 -2.41 3.84 3.43
C VAL A 88 -1.37 4.69 4.13
N LYS A 89 -1.81 5.79 4.73
CA LYS A 89 -0.99 6.65 5.57
C LYS A 89 -1.65 6.76 6.93
N LEU A 90 -0.92 6.42 7.99
CA LEU A 90 -1.35 6.62 9.36
C LEU A 90 -0.65 7.83 9.94
N THR A 91 -1.41 8.64 10.65
CA THR A 91 -0.93 9.74 11.47
C THR A 91 -1.47 9.55 12.88
N HIS A 92 -1.00 10.34 13.85
CA HIS A 92 -1.52 10.28 15.22
C HIS A 92 -2.99 10.68 15.38
N THR A 93 -3.64 11.14 14.32
CA THR A 93 -5.05 11.61 14.33
C THR A 93 -5.93 10.84 13.38
N ASP A 94 -5.42 10.49 12.21
CA ASP A 94 -6.22 9.95 11.12
C ASP A 94 -5.49 8.89 10.29
N VAL A 95 -6.31 8.11 9.59
CA VAL A 95 -5.92 7.17 8.55
C VAL A 95 -6.37 7.74 7.22
N THR A 96 -5.41 7.96 6.34
CA THR A 96 -5.67 8.33 4.95
C THR A 96 -5.53 7.09 4.09
N VAL A 97 -6.59 6.73 3.36
CA VAL A 97 -6.56 5.67 2.35
C VAL A 97 -6.58 6.33 0.98
N LYS A 98 -5.69 5.89 0.09
CA LYS A 98 -5.61 6.42 -1.26
C LYS A 98 -6.94 6.22 -2.00
N ASP A 99 -7.26 7.20 -2.85
CA ASP A 99 -8.50 7.28 -3.63
C ASP A 99 -9.78 7.45 -2.79
N LEU A 100 -9.69 7.57 -1.47
CA LEU A 100 -10.81 7.92 -0.61
C LEU A 100 -11.05 9.44 -0.59
N ASN A 101 -12.31 9.87 -0.55
CA ASN A 101 -12.70 11.29 -0.57
C ASN A 101 -12.34 12.06 0.71
N LYS A 102 -12.14 11.36 1.82
CA LYS A 102 -11.91 11.94 3.14
C LYS A 102 -10.92 11.09 3.93
N LYS A 103 -10.29 11.71 4.93
CA LYS A 103 -9.48 11.03 5.94
C LYS A 103 -10.40 10.42 7.01
N ILE A 104 -9.97 9.34 7.64
CA ILE A 104 -10.75 8.62 8.66
C ILE A 104 -10.09 8.88 10.01
N PRO A 105 -10.73 9.58 10.96
CA PRO A 105 -10.21 9.72 12.31
C PRO A 105 -9.95 8.35 12.96
N LEU A 106 -8.84 8.20 13.68
CA LEU A 106 -8.47 6.93 14.32
C LEU A 106 -9.55 6.42 15.28
N GLU A 107 -10.23 7.33 15.97
CA GLU A 107 -11.33 7.00 16.90
C GLU A 107 -12.59 6.43 16.23
N CYS A 108 -12.71 6.58 14.91
CA CYS A 108 -13.82 6.03 14.14
C CYS A 108 -13.56 4.61 13.63
N ILE A 109 -12.33 4.12 13.70
CA ILE A 109 -11.96 2.77 13.28
C ILE A 109 -12.27 1.81 14.42
N GLU A 110 -13.14 0.84 14.15
CA GLU A 110 -13.57 -0.14 15.16
C GLU A 110 -12.69 -1.38 15.18
N ASN A 111 -12.30 -1.84 13.99
CA ASN A 111 -11.60 -3.10 13.84
C ASN A 111 -10.85 -3.10 12.50
N ILE A 112 -9.73 -3.80 12.50
CA ILE A 112 -8.92 -4.04 11.33
C ILE A 112 -8.67 -5.54 11.25
N SER A 113 -9.03 -6.14 10.12
CA SER A 113 -8.74 -7.55 9.87
C SER A 113 -8.03 -7.75 8.54
N TYR A 114 -7.33 -8.88 8.45
CA TYR A 114 -6.47 -9.22 7.33
C TYR A 114 -6.79 -10.61 6.82
N THR A 115 -6.76 -10.81 5.51
CA THR A 115 -6.75 -12.14 4.91
C THR A 115 -5.74 -12.21 3.78
N TYR A 116 -5.09 -13.36 3.64
CA TYR A 116 -4.41 -13.74 2.40
C TYR A 116 -5.36 -14.58 1.55
N ASP A 117 -5.45 -14.26 0.26
CA ASP A 117 -6.08 -15.18 -0.69
C ASP A 117 -5.07 -16.17 -1.28
N SER A 118 -5.58 -17.13 -2.06
CA SER A 118 -4.80 -18.18 -2.71
C SER A 118 -3.74 -17.66 -3.69
N ASN A 119 -3.74 -16.37 -4.02
CA ASN A 119 -2.80 -15.74 -4.95
C ASN A 119 -1.75 -14.87 -4.20
N ASP A 120 -1.56 -15.08 -2.90
CA ASP A 120 -0.75 -14.23 -2.01
C ASP A 120 -1.23 -12.77 -1.96
N THR A 121 -2.51 -12.50 -2.24
CA THR A 121 -3.04 -11.13 -2.18
C THR A 121 -3.45 -10.81 -0.76
N LEU A 122 -2.92 -9.72 -0.20
CA LEU A 122 -3.32 -9.22 1.11
C LEU A 122 -4.59 -8.39 0.98
N LYS A 123 -5.60 -8.71 1.76
CA LYS A 123 -6.83 -7.92 1.90
C LYS A 123 -6.88 -7.35 3.30
N ILE A 124 -6.91 -6.03 3.43
CA ILE A 124 -7.23 -5.34 4.68
C ILE A 124 -8.71 -4.96 4.65
N PHE A 125 -9.39 -5.22 5.77
CA PHE A 125 -10.72 -4.73 6.04
C PHE A 125 -10.63 -3.70 7.16
N LEU A 126 -10.83 -2.42 6.84
CA LEU A 126 -10.99 -1.37 7.82
C LEU A 126 -12.49 -1.19 8.08
N LYS A 127 -12.93 -1.53 9.28
CA LYS A 127 -14.32 -1.34 9.72
C LYS A 127 -14.43 -0.04 10.49
N GLU A 128 -15.32 0.84 10.05
CA GLU A 128 -15.38 2.20 10.57
C GLU A 128 -16.84 2.67 10.80
N LYS A 129 -17.01 3.72 11.63
CA LYS A 129 -18.31 4.22 12.10
C LYS A 129 -18.92 5.36 11.28
N ILE A 130 -18.11 6.03 10.46
CA ILE A 130 -18.52 7.11 9.56
C ILE A 130 -19.38 6.50 8.44
N LYS A 131 -20.28 7.34 7.93
CA LYS A 131 -21.14 7.03 6.79
C LYS A 131 -21.02 8.22 5.84
N ASP A 132 -20.43 8.00 4.67
CA ASP A 132 -20.26 8.93 3.53
C ASP A 132 -18.88 8.82 2.85
N LEU A 133 -18.09 7.80 3.19
CA LEU A 133 -16.89 7.50 2.46
C LEU A 133 -17.23 7.05 1.05
N ALA A 134 -16.53 7.66 0.10
CA ALA A 134 -16.66 7.38 -1.32
C ALA A 134 -15.29 7.36 -1.98
N LEU A 135 -15.17 6.57 -3.04
CA LEU A 135 -13.99 6.62 -3.90
C LEU A 135 -14.04 7.88 -4.76
N THR A 136 -12.95 8.64 -4.77
CA THR A 136 -12.75 9.85 -5.58
C THR A 136 -12.69 9.56 -7.08
N SER A 137 -12.39 8.32 -7.46
CA SER A 137 -12.47 7.88 -8.86
C SER A 137 -13.21 6.55 -8.98
N LYS A 138 -14.07 6.43 -10.01
CA LYS A 138 -14.75 5.17 -10.36
C LYS A 138 -13.80 4.14 -11.01
N PHE A 139 -12.63 4.60 -11.48
CA PHE A 139 -11.63 3.79 -12.16
C PHE A 139 -10.25 4.23 -11.71
N ASN A 140 -9.74 3.58 -10.67
CA ASN A 140 -8.30 3.48 -10.46
C ASN A 140 -8.03 2.07 -10.01
N SER A 141 -7.78 1.19 -10.98
CA SER A 141 -6.89 0.07 -10.70
C SER A 141 -5.56 0.73 -10.32
N LEU A 142 -5.28 0.84 -9.02
CA LEU A 142 -3.93 1.12 -8.60
C LEU A 142 -3.15 -0.03 -9.23
N ARG A 143 -2.32 0.25 -10.23
CA ARG A 143 -0.93 -0.20 -10.25
C ARG A 143 -0.61 -1.36 -9.28
N GLY A 144 -1.26 -2.52 -9.47
CA GLY A 144 -1.35 -3.62 -8.49
C GLY A 144 -2.50 -3.59 -7.46
N ALA A 145 -2.60 -2.57 -6.61
CA ALA A 145 -3.58 -2.52 -5.50
C ALA A 145 -5.01 -2.07 -5.89
N SER A 146 -6.01 -2.30 -5.05
CA SER A 146 -7.33 -1.71 -5.24
C SER A 146 -7.97 -1.36 -3.92
N VAL A 147 -8.77 -0.29 -3.91
CA VAL A 147 -9.57 0.12 -2.77
C VAL A 147 -11.03 0.00 -3.19
N SER A 148 -11.83 -0.64 -2.36
CA SER A 148 -13.28 -0.74 -2.54
C SER A 148 -13.98 -0.49 -1.22
N ILE A 149 -15.23 -0.05 -1.29
CA ILE A 149 -16.05 0.22 -0.11
C ILE A 149 -17.24 -0.71 -0.16
N GLN A 150 -17.43 -1.49 0.91
CA GLN A 150 -18.59 -2.34 1.09
C GLN A 150 -19.51 -1.71 2.14
N ASN A 151 -20.75 -1.43 1.75
CA ASN A 151 -21.77 -0.94 2.69
C ASN A 151 -22.44 -2.13 3.36
N LYS A 152 -22.20 -2.34 4.66
CA LYS A 152 -22.84 -3.39 5.45
C LYS A 152 -23.77 -2.77 6.47
N LYS A 153 -25.07 -2.70 6.16
CA LYS A 153 -26.16 -2.13 6.99
C LYS A 153 -25.77 -0.83 7.69
N ASP A 154 -25.15 -0.92 8.87
CA ASP A 154 -24.80 0.22 9.73
C ASP A 154 -23.34 0.67 9.66
N LYS A 155 -22.51 0.02 8.85
CA LYS A 155 -21.06 0.27 8.81
C LYS A 155 -20.53 0.20 7.38
N GLN A 156 -19.54 1.05 7.08
CA GLN A 156 -18.76 0.90 5.85
C GLN A 156 -17.52 0.07 6.17
N VAL A 157 -17.19 -0.85 5.27
CA VAL A 157 -15.96 -1.64 5.33
C VAL A 157 -15.13 -1.26 4.12
N ILE A 158 -13.97 -0.67 4.38
CA ILE A 158 -13.01 -0.35 3.33
C ILE A 158 -12.16 -1.59 3.12
N VAL A 159 -12.19 -2.11 1.91
CA VAL A 159 -11.40 -3.26 1.51
C VAL A 159 -10.25 -2.77 0.66
N ILE A 160 -9.04 -2.92 1.21
CA ILE A 160 -7.79 -2.56 0.54
C ILE A 160 -7.14 -3.86 0.12
N ILE A 161 -7.06 -4.09 -1.19
CA ILE A 161 -6.46 -5.26 -1.80
C ILE A 161 -5.07 -4.86 -2.27
N VAL A 162 -4.05 -5.53 -1.76
CA VAL A 162 -2.67 -5.30 -2.17
C VAL A 162 -2.09 -6.62 -2.67
N PRO A 163 -1.62 -6.68 -3.92
CA PRO A 163 -0.94 -7.86 -4.41
C PRO A 163 0.34 -8.04 -3.56
N TYR A 164 0.49 -9.23 -2.98
CA TYR A 164 1.63 -9.64 -2.17
C TYR A 164 1.66 -9.12 -0.72
N SER A 165 2.01 -7.85 -0.48
CA SER A 165 2.16 -7.32 0.89
C SER A 165 2.27 -5.80 0.92
N PHE A 166 2.22 -5.21 2.12
CA PHE A 166 2.69 -3.84 2.31
C PHE A 166 4.20 -3.78 2.50
N ASN A 167 4.73 -2.61 2.20
CA ASN A 167 6.07 -2.19 2.55
C ASN A 167 6.02 -0.85 3.29
N VAL A 168 6.97 -0.64 4.19
CA VAL A 168 7.29 0.66 4.81
C VAL A 168 8.77 0.90 4.57
N ASP A 169 9.12 2.09 4.05
CA ASP A 169 10.51 2.47 3.72
C ASP A 169 11.25 1.42 2.89
N GLY A 170 10.53 0.75 1.98
CA GLY A 170 11.06 -0.31 1.12
C GLY A 170 11.20 -1.69 1.80
N LYS A 171 11.04 -1.80 3.12
CA LYS A 171 11.01 -3.07 3.84
C LYS A 171 9.63 -3.72 3.73
N ARG A 172 9.58 -4.99 3.35
CA ARG A 172 8.36 -5.80 3.33
C ARG A 172 7.86 -6.07 4.75
N LEU A 173 6.55 -5.95 4.94
CA LEU A 173 5.89 -6.27 6.21
C LEU A 173 5.05 -7.56 6.10
N TYR A 174 5.04 -8.32 7.19
CA TYR A 174 4.11 -9.43 7.42
C TYR A 174 2.78 -8.92 7.99
N PRO A 175 1.66 -9.66 7.84
CA PRO A 175 0.35 -9.22 8.37
C PRO A 175 0.36 -8.91 9.86
N GLU A 176 1.08 -9.69 10.65
CA GLU A 176 1.21 -9.48 12.09
C GLU A 176 1.91 -8.16 12.40
N GLU A 177 2.97 -7.82 11.65
CA GLU A 177 3.65 -6.52 11.79
C GLU A 177 2.72 -5.36 11.41
N ILE A 178 1.93 -5.53 10.34
CA ILE A 178 0.96 -4.53 9.90
C ILE A 178 -0.10 -4.35 10.99
N GLN A 179 -0.67 -5.44 11.51
CA GLN A 179 -1.64 -5.43 12.59
C GLN A 179 -1.08 -4.70 13.82
N ASN A 180 0.13 -5.05 14.26
CA ASN A 180 0.77 -4.41 15.42
C ASN A 180 0.93 -2.89 15.22
N ILE A 181 1.35 -2.45 14.03
CA ILE A 181 1.48 -1.01 13.73
C ILE A 181 0.11 -0.34 13.81
N PHE A 182 -0.92 -0.92 13.19
CA PHE A 182 -2.26 -0.34 13.25
C PHE A 182 -2.81 -0.29 14.68
N GLU A 183 -2.62 -1.34 15.48
CA GLU A 183 -3.02 -1.38 16.89
C GLU A 183 -2.31 -0.29 17.72
N GLN A 184 -1.01 -0.08 17.49
CA GLN A 184 -0.27 1.02 18.12
C GLN A 184 -0.91 2.37 17.80
N TYR A 185 -1.21 2.66 16.52
CA TYR A 185 -1.83 3.92 16.13
C TYR A 185 -3.26 4.06 16.66
N LEU A 186 -4.05 3.00 16.66
CA LEU A 186 -5.42 3.00 17.21
C LEU A 186 -5.47 3.23 18.73
N SER A 187 -4.38 2.93 19.45
CA SER A 187 -4.27 3.21 20.89
C SER A 187 -3.99 4.68 21.21
N ILE A 188 -3.44 5.46 20.26
CA ILE A 188 -3.02 6.86 20.47
C ILE A 188 -4.18 7.76 20.97
N PRO A 189 -5.40 7.73 20.40
CA PRO A 189 -6.50 8.56 20.88
C PRO A 189 -6.86 8.27 22.35
N ALA A 190 -6.78 7.00 22.78
CA ALA A 190 -7.04 6.63 24.17
C ALA A 190 -5.92 7.13 25.09
N ILE A 191 -4.66 6.93 24.70
CA ILE A 191 -3.49 7.42 25.44
C ILE A 191 -3.52 8.95 25.60
N LYS A 192 -3.84 9.69 24.54
CA LYS A 192 -3.97 11.16 24.60
C LYS A 192 -5.09 11.58 25.54
N LYS A 193 -6.22 10.86 25.56
CA LYS A 193 -7.31 11.11 26.54
C LYS A 193 -6.84 10.88 27.97
N GLU A 194 -6.09 9.80 28.23
CA GLU A 194 -5.53 9.52 29.56
C GLU A 194 -4.52 10.58 30.02
N MET A 195 -3.65 11.08 29.13
CA MET A 195 -2.73 12.19 29.45
C MET A 195 -3.44 13.47 29.86
N ILE A 196 -4.57 13.80 29.23
CA ILE A 196 -5.37 14.99 29.55
C ILE A 196 -6.06 14.83 30.92
N ILE A 197 -6.36 13.60 31.33
CA ILE A 197 -7.04 13.30 32.60
C ILE A 197 -6.04 13.16 33.77
N SER A 198 -4.79 12.74 33.50
CA SER A 198 -3.68 12.65 34.47
C SER A 198 -2.57 13.72 34.28
N PRO A 199 -2.84 15.02 34.10
CA PRO A 199 -1.80 16.02 33.92
C PRO A 199 -1.09 16.40 35.23
N ALA A 200 -1.54 15.88 36.38
CA ALA A 200 -1.01 16.25 37.69
C ALA A 200 -1.18 15.10 38.71
N GLN A 201 -0.19 14.23 38.79
CA GLN A 201 0.21 13.54 40.03
C GLN A 201 1.74 13.53 40.09
#